data_AF-A0A840HBB0-F1
#
_entry.id   AF-A0A840HBB0-F1
#
_cell.length_a   1.000
_cell.length_b   1.000
_cell.length_c   1.000
_cell.angle_alpha   90.00
_cell.angle_beta   90.00
_cell.angle_gamma   90.00
#
_symmetry.space_group_name_H-M   'P 1'
#
loop_
_entity.id
_entity.type
_entity.pdbx_description
1 polymer ?
#
loop_
_entity_poly.entity_id
_entity_poly.type
_entity_poly.pdbx_seq_one_letter_code
_entity_poly.pdbx_strand_id
1 'polypeptide(L)'
;MFEVILTRRKRFGWRWQVCDQSGKIFADGFERTRPSAKYHGERALFFLLSQAYLRNRSAASSEDLRRAQLRSPDGAQRNPGPSCS
;
A
#
# COMPACT_ATOMS: atom_id res chain seq x y z
N MET A 1 -10.93 -4.84 6.97
CA MET A 1 -9.83 -5.59 7.64
C MET A 1 -9.59 -6.85 6.83
N PHE A 2 -8.33 -7.25 6.64
CA PHE A 2 -8.02 -8.43 5.84
C PHE A 2 -8.01 -9.70 6.69
N GLU A 3 -8.57 -10.78 6.16
CA GLU A 3 -8.68 -12.07 6.81
C GLU A 3 -8.15 -13.18 5.90
N VAL A 4 -7.56 -14.22 6.51
CA VAL A 4 -7.10 -15.42 5.81
C VAL A 4 -8.12 -16.54 6.02
N ILE A 5 -8.77 -16.96 4.93
CA ILE A 5 -9.75 -18.04 4.93
C ILE A 5 -9.08 -19.31 4.41
N LEU A 6 -9.21 -20.40 5.16
CA LEU A 6 -8.73 -21.74 4.78
C LEU A 6 -9.91 -22.66 4.49
N THR A 7 -10.04 -23.10 3.24
CA THR A 7 -11.12 -23.98 2.78
C THR A 7 -10.57 -25.33 2.34
N ARG A 8 -11.03 -26.42 2.96
CA ARG A 8 -10.67 -27.78 2.50
C ARG A 8 -11.40 -28.12 1.20
N ARG A 9 -10.65 -28.53 0.18
CA ARG A 9 -11.13 -28.94 -1.16
C ARG A 9 -10.72 -30.39 -1.39
N LYS A 10 -11.71 -31.30 -1.50
CA LYS A 10 -11.48 -32.77 -1.56
C LYS A 10 -10.34 -33.20 -2.49
N ARG A 11 -10.27 -32.67 -3.72
CA ARG A 11 -9.26 -33.06 -4.73
C ARG A 11 -7.98 -32.21 -4.72
N PHE A 12 -8.01 -31.02 -4.14
CA PHE A 12 -6.94 -30.02 -4.28
C PHE A 12 -6.27 -29.68 -2.93
N GLY A 13 -6.60 -30.41 -1.86
CA GLY A 13 -6.07 -30.15 -0.53
C GLY A 13 -6.79 -28.97 0.15
N TRP A 14 -6.07 -27.89 0.37
CA TRP A 14 -6.50 -26.71 1.11
C TRP A 14 -6.35 -25.47 0.23
N ARG A 15 -7.46 -24.78 -0.04
CA ARG A 15 -7.42 -23.44 -0.62
C ARG A 15 -7.21 -22.43 0.49
N TRP A 16 -6.28 -21.52 0.32
CA TRP A 16 -6.15 -20.33 1.16
C TRP A 16 -6.56 -19.10 0.35
N GLN A 17 -7.20 -18.14 1.00
CA GLN A 17 -7.66 -16.89 0.39
C GLN A 17 -7.42 -15.74 1.37
N VAL A 18 -6.94 -14.62 0.88
CA VAL A 18 -6.90 -13.35 1.61
C VAL A 18 -8.02 -12.48 1.09
N CYS A 19 -8.97 -12.12 1.95
CA CYS A 19 -10.11 -11.28 1.59
C CYS A 19 -10.25 -10.10 2.54
N ASP A 20 -10.90 -9.04 2.07
CA ASP A 20 -11.39 -7.96 2.94
C ASP A 20 -12.79 -8.29 3.49
N GLN A 21 -13.27 -7.50 4.45
CA GLN A 21 -14.63 -7.58 5.04
C GLN A 21 -15.75 -7.52 3.99
N SER A 22 -15.49 -6.87 2.85
CA SER A 22 -16.39 -6.83 1.70
C SER A 22 -16.48 -8.17 0.94
N GLY A 23 -15.66 -9.17 1.29
CA GLY A 23 -15.54 -10.43 0.56
C GLY A 23 -14.66 -10.36 -0.68
N LYS A 24 -14.08 -9.20 -0.99
CA LYS A 24 -13.15 -9.04 -2.12
C LYS A 24 -11.88 -9.85 -1.86
N ILE A 25 -11.51 -10.73 -2.79
CA ILE A 25 -10.29 -11.54 -2.73
C ILE A 25 -9.11 -10.73 -3.28
N PHE A 26 -8.01 -10.69 -2.53
CA PHE A 26 -6.77 -10.03 -2.92
C PHE A 26 -5.67 -11.01 -3.30
N ALA A 27 -5.67 -12.21 -2.72
CA ALA A 27 -4.76 -13.28 -3.06
C ALA A 27 -5.40 -14.63 -2.75
N ASP A 28 -5.07 -15.66 -3.51
CA ASP A 28 -5.45 -17.03 -3.21
C ASP A 28 -4.45 -18.05 -3.75
N GLY A 29 -4.59 -19.29 -3.28
CA GLY A 29 -3.79 -20.40 -3.75
C GLY A 29 -4.26 -21.73 -3.17
N PHE A 30 -3.59 -22.80 -3.57
CA PHE A 30 -3.87 -24.17 -3.12
C PHE A 30 -2.62 -24.80 -2.53
N GLU A 31 -2.81 -25.56 -1.47
CA GLU A 31 -1.75 -26.27 -0.78
C GLU A 31 -2.19 -27.66 -0.36
N ARG A 32 -1.26 -28.60 -0.29
CA ARG A 32 -1.58 -30.00 0.03
C ARG A 32 -1.99 -30.16 1.49
N THR A 33 -1.46 -29.32 2.38
CA THR A 33 -1.68 -29.42 3.83
C THR A 33 -2.26 -28.13 4.41
N ARG A 34 -2.96 -28.25 5.55
CA ARG A 34 -3.51 -27.09 6.27
C ARG A 34 -2.42 -26.14 6.79
N PRO A 35 -1.31 -26.62 7.39
CA PRO A 35 -0.25 -25.74 7.84
C PRO A 35 0.42 -24.97 6.70
N SER A 36 0.67 -25.63 5.55
CA SER A 36 1.19 -24.94 4.35
C SER A 36 0.22 -23.86 3.88
N ALA A 37 -1.08 -24.17 3.76
CA ALA A 37 -2.09 -23.20 3.36
C ALA A 37 -2.14 -21.98 4.31
N LYS A 38 -2.04 -22.21 5.62
CA LYS A 38 -1.97 -21.16 6.63
C LYS A 38 -0.75 -20.26 6.40
N TYR A 39 0.43 -20.86 6.30
CA TYR A 39 1.68 -20.13 6.11
C TYR A 39 1.64 -19.26 4.83
N HIS A 40 1.19 -19.84 3.71
CA HIS A 40 1.10 -19.11 2.45
C HIS A 40 0.06 -17.97 2.49
N GLY A 41 -1.10 -18.20 3.12
CA GLY A 41 -2.11 -17.15 3.32
C GLY A 41 -1.62 -16.01 4.22
N GLU A 42 -0.99 -16.32 5.35
CA GLU A 42 -0.41 -15.32 6.26
C GLU A 42 0.76 -14.56 5.61
N ARG A 43 1.62 -15.25 4.85
CA ARG A 43 2.71 -14.62 4.09
C ARG A 43 2.16 -13.67 3.03
N ALA A 44 1.11 -14.05 2.30
CA ALA A 44 0.46 -13.17 1.33
C ALA A 44 -0.15 -11.94 1.99
N LEU A 45 -0.81 -12.12 3.16
CA LEU A 45 -1.32 -11.00 3.95
C LEU A 45 -0.21 -10.05 4.40
N PHE A 46 0.91 -10.58 4.89
CA PHE A 46 2.07 -9.77 5.28
C PHE A 46 2.62 -8.94 4.13
N PHE A 47 2.77 -9.53 2.95
CA PHE A 47 3.22 -8.79 1.76
C PHE A 47 2.24 -7.68 1.38
N LEU A 48 0.94 -7.95 1.41
CA LEU A 48 -0.09 -6.97 1.08
C LEU A 48 -0.05 -5.77 2.04
N LEU A 49 0.06 -6.03 3.35
CA LEU A 49 0.19 -4.98 4.36
C LEU A 49 1.50 -4.19 4.21
N SER A 50 2.61 -4.88 3.92
CA SER A 50 3.91 -4.25 3.72
C SER A 50 3.91 -3.32 2.51
N GLN A 51 3.34 -3.75 1.38
CA GLN A 51 3.22 -2.93 0.18
C GLN A 51 2.31 -1.72 0.41
N ALA A 52 1.19 -1.89 1.11
CA ALA A 52 0.30 -0.79 1.48
C ALA A 52 1.04 0.25 2.35
N TYR A 53 1.80 -0.21 3.35
CA TYR A 53 2.60 0.66 4.20
C TYR A 53 3.65 1.46 3.42
N LEU A 54 4.43 0.78 2.56
CA LEU A 54 5.46 1.44 1.74
C LEU A 54 4.85 2.47 0.78
N ARG A 55 3.69 2.17 0.19
CA ARG A 55 2.98 3.08 -0.72
C ARG A 55 2.41 4.29 0.02
N ASN A 56 1.90 4.12 1.23
CA ASN A 56 1.46 5.25 2.05
C ASN A 56 2.63 6.13 2.48
N ARG A 57 3.79 5.53 2.78
CA ARG A 57 5.00 6.26 3.14
C ARG A 57 5.55 7.09 1.97
N SER A 58 5.56 6.54 0.77
CA SER A 58 6.00 7.28 -0.42
C SER A 58 5.01 8.38 -0.82
N ALA A 59 3.71 8.15 -0.66
CA ALA A 59 2.69 9.18 -0.86
C ALA A 59 2.88 10.35 0.12
N ALA A 60 3.07 10.07 1.41
CA ALA A 60 3.34 11.11 2.42
C ALA A 60 4.60 11.92 2.08
N SER A 61 5.69 11.25 1.72
CA SER A 61 6.93 11.93 1.31
C SER A 61 6.75 12.82 0.07
N SER A 62 5.90 12.40 -0.89
CA SER A 62 5.60 13.20 -2.08
C SER A 62 4.78 14.44 -1.75
N GLU A 63 3.81 14.33 -0.84
CA GLU A 63 3.01 15.47 -0.39
C GLU A 63 3.82 16.45 0.45
N ASP A 64 4.72 15.97 1.31
CA ASP A 64 5.63 16.83 2.08
C ASP A 64 6.57 17.59 1.15
N LEU A 65 7.10 16.95 0.11
CA LEU A 65 7.88 17.64 -0.94
C LEU A 65 7.05 18.69 -1.68
N ARG A 66 5.80 18.39 -2.07
CA ARG A 66 4.91 19.38 -2.70
C ARG A 66 4.60 20.57 -1.78
N ARG A 67 4.37 20.32 -0.49
CA ARG A 67 4.14 21.38 0.51
C ARG A 67 5.39 22.22 0.75
N ALA A 68 6.57 21.60 0.76
CA ALA A 68 7.84 22.32 0.83
C ALA A 68 8.07 23.19 -0.41
N GLN A 69 7.73 22.69 -1.60
CA GLN A 69 7.80 23.44 -2.86
C GLN A 69 6.85 24.66 -2.86
N LEU A 70 5.63 24.51 -2.36
CA LEU A 70 4.67 25.63 -2.23
C LEU A 70 5.08 26.67 -1.18
N ARG A 71 5.90 26.29 -0.19
CA ARG A 71 6.48 27.21 0.80
C ARG A 71 7.73 27.92 0.29
N SER A 72 8.23 27.58 -0.90
CA SER A 72 9.34 28.31 -1.50
C SER A 72 8.86 29.71 -1.90
N PRO A 73 9.44 30.79 -1.37
CA PRO A 73 9.07 32.13 -1.75
C PRO A 73 9.74 32.46 -3.09
N ASP A 74 9.19 31.95 -4.19
CA ASP A 74 9.47 32.50 -5.52
C ASP A 74 8.70 33.82 -5.64
N GLY A 75 9.33 34.89 -5.14
CA GLY A 75 8.68 36.19 -5.02
C GLY A 75 9.61 37.28 -4.52
N ALA A 76 10.76 37.47 -5.16
CA ALA A 76 11.53 38.71 -5.04
C ALA A 76 11.75 39.32 -6.43
N GLN A 77 10.65 39.78 -7.02
CA GLN A 77 10.66 40.66 -8.17
C GLN A 77 11.31 41.98 -7.74
N ARG A 78 12.62 42.12 -8.01
CA ARG A 78 13.33 43.39 -7.85
C ARG A 78 12.79 44.37 -8.88
N ASN A 79 11.86 45.23 -8.47
CA ASN A 79 11.56 46.47 -9.17
C ASN A 79 12.71 47.45 -8.89
N PRO A 80 13.47 47.92 -9.90
CA PRO A 80 14.26 49.13 -9.72
C PRO A 80 13.28 50.31 -9.66
N GLY A 81 13.28 51.03 -8.53
CA GLY A 81 12.53 52.27 -8.40
C GLY A 81 12.99 53.32 -9.43
N PRO A 82 12.17 54.35 -9.71
CA PRO A 82 12.51 55.36 -10.71
C PRO A 82 13.70 56.20 -10.22
N SER A 83 14.77 56.24 -11.01
CA SER A 83 15.86 57.20 -10.81
C SER A 83 15.35 58.61 -11.09
N CYS A 84 15.39 59.48 -10.08
CA CYS A 84 15.37 60.92 -10.27
C CYS A 84 16.73 61.37 -10.82
N SER A 85 16.73 62.07 -11.96
CA SER A 85 17.66 63.16 -12.31
C SER A 85 17.11 63.91 -13.52
#